data_AF-A0A7Z6U626-F1
#
_entry.id   AF-A0A7Z6U626-F1
#
_cell.length_a   1.000
_cell.length_b   1.000
_cell.length_c   1.000
_cell.angle_alpha   90.00
_cell.angle_beta   90.00
_cell.angle_gamma   90.00
#
_symmetry.space_group_name_H-M   'P 1'
#
loop_
_entity.id
_entity.type
_entity.pdbx_description
1 polymer ?
#
loop_
_entity_poly.entity_id
_entity_poly.type
_entity_poly.pdbx_seq_one_letter_code
_entity_poly.pdbx_strand_id
1 'polypeptide(L)' 'MQQDQEGHWIAVLSCGHTQHLRHQPPWQSRAWVLDPIKRQQMTGQAFRCGWCANAADNDSLAAEKSR' A
#
# COMPACT_ATOMS: atom_id res chain seq x y z
N MET A 1 2.97 9.06 -7.43
CA MET A 1 3.81 8.18 -6.59
C MET A 1 4.93 9.00 -6.00
N GLN A 2 5.41 8.66 -4.81
CA GLN A 2 6.55 9.34 -4.17
C GLN A 2 7.43 8.31 -3.46
N GLN A 3 8.65 8.71 -3.07
CA GLN A 3 9.50 7.89 -2.19
C GLN A 3 9.31 8.34 -0.74
N ASP A 4 9.38 7.40 0.19
CA ASP A 4 9.52 7.71 1.61
C ASP A 4 10.96 8.11 1.96
N GLN A 5 11.21 8.35 3.25
CA GLN A 5 12.53 8.74 3.77
C GLN A 5 13.60 7.65 3.61
N GLU A 6 13.18 6.39 3.46
CA GLU A 6 14.05 5.23 3.24
C GLU A 6 14.29 4.96 1.74
N GLY A 7 13.67 5.75 0.85
CA GLY A 7 13.76 5.60 -0.59
C GLY A 7 12.80 4.56 -1.17
N HIS A 8 11.86 4.02 -0.39
CA HIS A 8 10.85 3.09 -0.89
C HIS A 8 9.70 3.80 -1.60
N TRP A 9 9.23 3.22 -2.69
CA TRP A 9 8.09 3.76 -3.44
C TRP A 9 6.78 3.58 -2.68
N ILE A 10 6.04 4.67 -2.53
CA ILE A 10 4.68 4.70 -1.98
C ILE A 10 3.68 5.30 -2.98
N ALA A 11 2.48 4.73 -2.97
CA ALA A 11 1.30 5.31 -3.60
C ALA A 11 0.38 5.89 -2.53
N VAL A 12 0.00 7.16 -2.69
CA VAL A 12 -1.07 7.78 -1.90
C VAL A 12 -2.39 7.43 -2.60
N LEU A 13 -3.28 6.77 -1.88
CA LEU A 13 -4.57 6.33 -2.38
C LEU A 13 -5.63 7.40 -2.17
N SER A 14 -6.74 7.34 -2.92
CA SER A 14 -7.85 8.29 -2.79
C SER A 14 -8.51 8.27 -1.42
N CYS A 15 -8.42 7.14 -0.69
CA CYS A 15 -8.87 7.05 0.70
C CYS A 15 -7.92 7.72 1.72
N GLY A 16 -6.85 8.39 1.27
CA GLY A 16 -5.87 9.06 2.12
C GLY A 16 -4.76 8.15 2.67
N HIS A 17 -4.93 6.83 2.62
CA HIS A 17 -3.90 5.89 3.06
C HIS A 17 -2.76 5.76 2.05
N THR A 18 -1.58 5.33 2.54
CA THR A 18 -0.43 5.02 1.70
C THR A 18 -0.26 3.51 1.52
N GLN A 19 0.19 3.11 0.34
CA GLN A 19 0.55 1.74 0.01
C GLN A 19 2.02 1.67 -0.38
N HIS A 20 2.81 0.90 0.37
CA HIS A 20 4.18 0.54 -0.02
C HIS A 20 4.17 -0.36 -1.25
N LEU A 21 4.94 0.03 -2.26
CA LEU A 21 5.10 -0.69 -3.52
C LEU A 21 6.47 -1.35 -3.53
N ARG A 22 6.70 -2.34 -2.65
CA ARG A 22 7.99 -3.06 -2.60
C ARG A 22 7.99 -4.22 -3.59
N HIS A 23 9.17 -4.53 -4.12
CA HIS A 23 9.43 -5.77 -4.85
C HIS A 23 10.31 -6.65 -3.98
N GLN A 24 9.70 -7.61 -3.28
CA GLN A 24 10.37 -8.54 -2.35
C GLN A 24 9.94 -9.98 -2.66
N PRO A 25 10.42 -10.60 -3.75
CA PRO A 25 10.20 -12.02 -4.00
C PRO A 25 10.79 -12.87 -2.85
N PRO A 26 10.18 -14.02 -2.50
CA PRO A 26 8.97 -14.61 -3.10
C PRO A 26 7.65 -13.97 -2.60
N TRP A 27 7.71 -13.15 -1.54
CA TRP A 27 6.54 -12.68 -0.80
C TRP A 27 5.73 -11.60 -1.52
N GLN A 28 6.38 -10.76 -2.34
CA GLN A 28 5.72 -9.66 -3.04
C GLN A 28 6.40 -9.38 -4.39
N SER A 29 5.84 -9.93 -5.48
CA SER A 29 6.36 -9.70 -6.82
C SER A 29 5.70 -8.48 -7.50
N ARG A 30 6.38 -7.33 -7.44
CA ARG A 30 6.02 -6.10 -8.18
C ARG A 30 7.16 -5.58 -9.06
N ALA A 31 7.62 -6.38 -10.02
CA ALA A 31 8.81 -6.04 -10.83
C ALA A 31 8.69 -4.70 -11.58
N TRP A 32 7.47 -4.27 -11.91
CA TRP A 32 7.20 -2.98 -12.54
C TRP A 32 7.65 -1.77 -11.69
N VAL A 33 7.80 -1.92 -10.36
CA VAL A 33 8.29 -0.86 -9.48
C VAL A 33 9.76 -0.50 -9.79
N LEU A 34 10.54 -1.46 -10.26
CA LEU A 34 11.97 -1.24 -10.51
C LEU A 34 12.21 -0.40 -11.76
N ASP A 35 11.25 -0.38 -12.68
CA ASP A 35 11.34 0.32 -13.97
C ASP A 35 10.59 1.67 -13.90
N PRO A 36 11.27 2.82 -14.07
CA PRO A 36 10.65 4.13 -13.97
C PRO A 36 9.55 4.36 -15.01
N ILE A 37 9.67 3.80 -16.23
CA ILE A 37 8.66 3.94 -17.28
C ILE A 37 7.40 3.16 -16.89
N LYS A 38 7.57 1.91 -16.45
CA LYS A 38 6.45 1.09 -15.99
C LYS A 38 5.78 1.67 -14.74
N ARG A 39 6.56 2.25 -13.81
CA ARG A 39 5.99 2.97 -12.66
C ARG A 39 5.14 4.16 -13.05
N GLN A 40 5.59 4.95 -14.02
CA GLN A 40 4.79 6.07 -14.52
C GLN A 40 3.47 5.58 -15.13
N GLN A 41 3.49 4.48 -15.88
CA GLN A 41 2.27 3.87 -16.43
C GLN A 41 1.29 3.38 -15.34
N MET A 42 1.78 3.00 -14.17
CA MET A 42 0.95 2.61 -13.02
C MET A 42 0.40 3.81 -12.23
N THR A 43 0.87 5.03 -12.52
CA THR A 43 0.33 6.24 -11.89
C THR A 43 -1.09 6.50 -12.42
N GLY A 44 -2.06 6.61 -11.51
CA GLY A 44 -3.48 6.74 -11.85
C GLY A 44 -4.25 5.41 -11.86
N GLN A 45 -3.56 4.27 -11.78
CA GLN A 45 -4.23 2.97 -11.58
C GLN A 45 -4.79 2.86 -10.16
N ALA A 46 -5.97 2.24 -10.05
CA ALA A 46 -6.59 1.99 -8.77
C ALA A 46 -5.85 0.86 -8.03
N PHE A 47 -5.50 1.10 -6.76
CA PHE A 47 -4.96 0.07 -5.87
C PHE A 47 -5.97 -0.23 -4.77
N ARG A 48 -6.06 -1.51 -4.41
CA ARG A 48 -6.81 -1.90 -3.21
C ARG A 48 -6.07 -1.39 -1.97
N CYS A 49 -6.77 -0.68 -1.11
CA CYS A 49 -6.23 -0.26 0.17
C CYS A 49 -6.36 -1.40 1.19
N GLY A 50 -5.23 -1.95 1.64
CA GLY A 50 -5.22 -2.98 2.68
C GLY A 50 -5.83 -2.49 3.99
N TRP A 51 -5.64 -1.22 4.37
CA TRP A 51 -6.22 -0.64 5.59
C TRP A 51 -7.74 -0.55 5.51
N CYS A 52 -8.29 -0.08 4.40
CA CYS A 52 -9.75 -0.06 4.20
C CYS A 52 -10.33 -1.47 4.14
N ALA A 53 -9.60 -2.45 3.60
CA ALA A 53 -10.03 -3.84 3.61
C ALA A 53 -10.06 -4.39 5.06
N ASN A 54 -9.00 -4.18 5.85
CA ASN A 54 -8.91 -4.66 7.24
C ASN A 54 -9.83 -3.90 8.21
N ALA A 55 -10.26 -2.67 7.91
CA ALA A 55 -11.20 -1.95 8.76
C ALA A 55 -12.57 -2.66 8.86
N ALA A 56 -12.93 -3.49 7.87
CA ALA A 56 -14.09 -4.36 7.96
C ALA A 56 -13.90 -5.51 8.98
N ASP A 57 -12.66 -5.91 9.25
CA ASP A 57 -12.33 -7.06 10.11
C ASP A 57 -11.95 -6.64 11.55
N ASN A 58 -11.48 -5.41 11.76
CA ASN A 58 -11.02 -4.93 13.07
C ASN A 58 -12.12 -4.36 13.99
N ASP A 59 -13.36 -4.19 13.49
CA ASP A 59 -14.51 -3.84 14.34
C ASP A 59 -14.73 -4.88 15.48
N SER A 60 -14.28 -6.12 15.28
CA SER A 60 -14.44 -7.21 16.24
C SER A 60 -13.39 -7.23 17.38
N LEU A 61 -12.34 -6.40 17.35
CA LEU A 61 -11.25 -6.42 18.36
C LEU A 61 -11.15 -5.14 19.21
N ALA A 62 -11.97 -4.13 18.96
CA ALA A 62 -11.99 -2.89 19.74
C ALA A 62 -12.80 -3.00 21.06
N ALA A 63 -13.41 -4.15 21.36
CA ALA A 63 -14.27 -4.33 22.54
C ALA A 63 -13.51 -4.71 23.84
N GLU A 64 -12.22 -5.06 23.80
CA GLU A 64 -11.52 -5.63 24.97
C GLU A 64 -10.32 -4.80 25.47
N LYS A 65 -10.47 -3.48 25.57
CA LYS A 65 -9.59 -2.67 26.43
C LYS A 65 -10.38 -1.64 27.24
N SER A 66 -11.22 -2.15 28.15
CA SER A 66 -11.60 -1.42 29.35
C SER A 66 -11.92 -2.40 30.48
N ARG A 67 -10.88 -2.86 31.19
CA ARG A 67 -10.99 -3.27 32.59
C ARG A 67 -9.64 -3.12 33.28
#